data_AF-A0A3A9AY30-F1
#
_entry.id   AF-A0A3A9AY30-F1
#
_cell.length_a   1.000
_cell.length_b   1.000
_cell.length_c   1.000
_cell.angle_alpha   90.00
_cell.angle_beta   90.00
_cell.angle_gamma   90.00
#
_symmetry.space_group_name_H-M   'P 1'
#
loop_
_entity.id
_entity.type
_entity.pdbx_description
1 polymer ?
#
loop_
_entity_poly.entity_id
_entity_poly.type
_entity_poly.pdbx_seq_one_letter_code
_entity_poly.pdbx_strand_id
1 'polypeptide(L)'
;MGDWNIQLKAADLNGWIISVEESLTKVRDFLAVLEQEERGLKNVFDSGARLQWERGFQDELVQIREKIAEMEEITLWVEELARDLTRLEKSLIAEAEGLHFWG
;
A
#
# COMPACT_ATOMS: atom_id res chain seq x y z
N MET A 1 -23.51 22.08 11.63
CA MET A 1 -23.35 20.61 11.46
C MET A 1 -22.93 20.42 10.03
N GLY A 2 -21.68 20.02 9.79
CA GLY A 2 -21.17 19.85 8.43
C GLY A 2 -21.86 18.66 7.78
N ASP A 3 -22.29 18.83 6.55
CA ASP A 3 -22.87 17.78 5.74
C ASP A 3 -21.73 16.86 5.28
N TRP A 4 -21.58 15.71 5.94
CA TRP A 4 -20.49 14.77 5.69
C TRP A 4 -20.91 13.81 4.57
N ASN A 5 -20.62 14.19 3.32
CA ASN A 5 -20.93 13.35 2.15
C ASN A 5 -19.95 12.15 2.06
N ILE A 6 -20.47 10.92 2.08
CA ILE A 6 -19.69 9.67 2.06
C ILE A 6 -18.86 9.57 0.76
N GLN A 7 -19.39 10.05 -0.37
CA GLN A 7 -18.66 10.23 -1.62
C GLN A 7 -17.34 10.99 -1.48
N LEU A 8 -17.28 12.04 -0.67
CA LEU A 8 -16.08 12.85 -0.50
C LEU A 8 -14.97 12.03 0.19
N LYS A 9 -15.35 11.24 1.21
CA LYS A 9 -14.42 10.36 1.91
C LYS A 9 -13.94 9.19 1.08
N ALA A 10 -14.81 8.61 0.24
CA ALA A 10 -14.42 7.53 -0.66
C ALA A 10 -13.42 8.02 -1.73
N ALA A 11 -13.60 9.25 -2.23
CA ALA A 11 -12.66 9.87 -3.15
C ALA A 11 -11.29 10.14 -2.51
N ASP A 12 -11.27 10.69 -1.30
CA ASP A 12 -10.03 10.94 -0.54
C ASP A 12 -9.30 9.62 -0.23
N LEU A 13 -10.03 8.58 0.15
CA LEU A 13 -9.48 7.25 0.44
C LEU A 13 -8.86 6.61 -0.82
N ASN A 14 -9.53 6.71 -1.96
CA ASN A 14 -9.00 6.23 -3.24
C ASN A 14 -7.73 6.98 -3.65
N GLY A 15 -7.69 8.30 -3.46
CA GLY A 15 -6.48 9.09 -3.72
C GLY A 15 -5.31 8.66 -2.83
N TRP A 16 -5.58 8.33 -1.57
CA TRP A 16 -4.57 7.82 -0.64
C TRP A 16 -4.06 6.44 -1.04
N ILE A 17 -4.95 5.52 -1.44
CA ILE A 17 -4.59 4.17 -1.94
C ILE A 17 -3.62 4.29 -3.11
N ILE A 18 -3.96 5.08 -4.14
CA ILE A 18 -3.11 5.27 -5.33
C ILE A 18 -1.72 5.79 -4.93
N SER A 19 -1.67 6.78 -4.03
CA SER A 19 -0.39 7.33 -3.56
C SER A 19 0.48 6.30 -2.83
N VAL A 20 -0.14 5.39 -2.08
CA VAL A 20 0.57 4.31 -1.37
C VAL A 20 1.06 3.25 -2.36
N GLU A 21 0.25 2.85 -3.33
CA GLU A 21 0.65 1.90 -4.39
C GLU A 21 1.83 2.42 -5.22
N GLU A 22 1.81 3.70 -5.60
CA GLU A 22 2.94 4.35 -6.28
C GLU A 22 4.21 4.35 -5.42
N SER A 23 4.06 4.59 -4.12
CA SER A 23 5.18 4.60 -3.18
C SER A 23 5.77 3.20 -3.00
N LEU A 24 4.92 2.17 -2.87
CA LEU A 24 5.33 0.77 -2.79
C LEU A 24 6.05 0.31 -4.04
N THR A 25 5.57 0.74 -5.22
CA THR A 25 6.24 0.48 -6.50
C THR A 25 7.65 1.07 -6.51
N LYS A 26 7.81 2.34 -6.12
CA LYS A 26 9.14 2.97 -6.03
C LYS A 26 10.08 2.25 -5.07
N VAL A 27 9.58 1.81 -3.91
CA VAL A 27 10.40 1.07 -2.93
C VAL A 27 10.86 -0.27 -3.52
N ARG A 28 9.98 -0.99 -4.22
CA ARG A 28 10.32 -2.25 -4.91
C ARG A 28 11.39 -2.03 -5.99
N ASP A 29 11.27 -0.95 -6.76
CA ASP A 29 12.28 -0.60 -7.77
C ASP A 29 13.64 -0.31 -7.13
N PHE A 30 13.67 0.45 -6.03
CA PHE A 30 14.91 0.69 -5.29
C PHE A 30 15.52 -0.59 -4.71
N LEU A 31 14.71 -1.51 -4.18
CA LEU A 31 15.17 -2.81 -3.72
C LEU A 31 15.81 -3.63 -4.84
N ALA A 32 15.19 -3.65 -6.02
CA ALA A 32 15.72 -4.37 -7.17
C ALA A 32 17.11 -3.83 -7.59
N VAL A 33 17.29 -2.50 -7.55
CA VAL A 33 18.58 -1.86 -7.80
C VAL A 33 19.59 -2.26 -6.72
N LEU A 34 19.23 -2.19 -5.44
CA LEU A 34 20.11 -2.57 -4.33
C LEU A 34 20.59 -4.03 -4.44
N GLU A 35 19.70 -4.95 -4.78
CA GLU A 35 20.03 -6.37 -5.01
C GLU A 35 20.90 -6.59 -6.24
N GLN A 36 20.78 -5.74 -7.27
CA GLN A 36 21.65 -5.80 -8.43
C GLN A 36 23.06 -5.32 -8.08
N GLU A 37 23.18 -4.21 -7.36
CA GLU A 37 24.47 -3.64 -6.92
C GLU A 37 25.20 -4.57 -5.95
N GLU A 38 24.49 -5.22 -5.02
CA GLU A 38 25.07 -6.23 -4.11
C GLU A 38 25.71 -7.39 -4.89
N ARG A 39 25.01 -7.91 -5.90
CA ARG A 39 25.56 -8.96 -6.79
C ARG A 39 26.78 -8.48 -7.56
N GLY A 40 26.83 -7.19 -7.92
CA GLY A 40 27.99 -6.56 -8.54
C GLY A 40 29.20 -6.47 -7.62
N LEU A 41 28.97 -6.14 -6.34
CA LEU A 41 30.00 -6.02 -5.29
C LEU A 41 30.75 -7.33 -5.04
N LYS A 42 30.07 -8.48 -5.18
CA LYS A 42 30.69 -9.81 -5.09
C LYS A 42 31.86 -10.00 -6.07
N ASN A 43 31.87 -9.29 -7.19
CA ASN A 43 32.92 -9.39 -8.20
C ASN A 43 34.13 -8.47 -7.92
N VAL A 44 34.01 -7.54 -6.97
CA VAL A 44 35.00 -6.48 -6.71
C VAL A 44 35.82 -6.76 -5.44
N PHE A 45 35.21 -7.41 -4.46
CA PHE A 45 35.83 -7.68 -3.18
C PHE A 45 35.53 -9.13 -2.80
N ASP A 46 36.52 -9.91 -2.38
CA ASP A 46 36.30 -11.26 -1.84
C ASP A 46 37.11 -11.43 -0.55
N SER A 47 36.44 -11.26 0.58
CA SER A 47 37.05 -11.34 1.91
C SER A 47 36.04 -11.76 2.97
N GLY A 48 36.53 -12.16 4.15
CA GLY A 48 35.66 -12.45 5.30
C GLY A 48 34.80 -11.25 5.74
N ALA A 49 35.29 -10.02 5.56
CA ALA A 49 34.54 -8.80 5.86
C ALA A 49 33.34 -8.62 4.91
N ARG A 50 33.47 -9.03 3.64
CA ARG A 50 32.37 -9.05 2.67
C ARG A 50 31.23 -9.94 3.15
N LEU A 51 31.55 -11.15 3.64
CA LEU A 51 30.55 -12.11 4.07
C LEU A 51 29.74 -11.62 5.29
N GLN A 52 30.37 -10.87 6.19
CA GLN A 52 29.65 -10.24 7.31
C GLN A 52 28.75 -9.10 6.83
N TRP A 53 29.25 -8.25 5.92
CA TRP A 53 28.46 -7.18 5.33
C TRP A 53 27.26 -7.72 4.53
N GLU A 54 27.47 -8.75 3.70
CA GLU A 54 26.42 -9.40 2.89
C GLU A 54 25.30 -9.95 3.77
N ARG A 55 25.64 -10.58 4.91
CA ARG A 55 24.62 -11.04 5.87
C ARG A 55 23.81 -9.89 6.45
N GLY A 56 24.47 -8.84 6.96
CA GLY A 56 23.77 -7.69 7.53
C GLY A 56 22.88 -6.99 6.50
N PHE A 57 23.37 -6.87 5.27
CA PHE A 57 22.59 -6.32 4.17
C PHE A 57 21.36 -7.18 3.84
N GLN A 58 21.50 -8.51 3.78
CA GLN A 58 20.36 -9.40 3.55
C GLN A 58 19.35 -9.36 4.71
N ASP A 59 19.80 -9.26 5.96
CA ASP A 59 18.93 -9.13 7.13
C ASP A 59 18.11 -7.82 7.09
N GLU A 60 18.70 -6.72 6.61
CA GLU A 60 17.98 -5.46 6.37
C GLU A 60 16.99 -5.58 5.21
N LEU A 61 17.37 -6.22 4.10
CA LEU A 61 16.46 -6.45 2.97
C LEU A 61 15.23 -7.26 3.38
N VAL A 62 15.40 -8.28 4.22
CA VAL A 62 14.29 -9.08 4.76
C VAL A 62 13.31 -8.19 5.54
N GLN A 63 13.81 -7.34 6.44
CA GLN A 63 12.97 -6.42 7.21
C GLN A 63 12.21 -5.43 6.31
N ILE A 64 12.84 -4.92 5.26
CA ILE A 64 12.16 -4.02 4.31
C ILE A 64 11.05 -4.77 3.57
N ARG A 65 11.30 -6.01 3.12
CA ARG A 65 10.30 -6.84 2.43
C ARG A 65 9.11 -7.16 3.34
N GLU A 66 9.36 -7.47 4.61
CA GLU A 66 8.29 -7.67 5.61
C GLU A 66 7.43 -6.41 5.75
N LYS A 67 8.05 -5.22 5.84
CA LYS A 67 7.31 -3.95 5.93
C LYS A 67 6.51 -3.64 4.68
N ILE A 68 7.02 -3.96 3.50
CA ILE A 68 6.29 -3.84 2.23
C ILE A 68 5.05 -4.74 2.26
N ALA A 69 5.19 -6.00 2.70
CA ALA A 69 4.07 -6.93 2.79
C ALA A 69 3.00 -6.43 3.80
N GLU A 70 3.41 -5.92 4.96
CA GLU A 70 2.49 -5.29 5.92
C GLU A 70 1.73 -4.10 5.30
N MET A 71 2.41 -3.25 4.54
CA MET A 71 1.79 -2.10 3.88
C MET A 71 0.81 -2.51 2.77
N GLU A 72 1.10 -3.60 2.05
CA GLU A 72 0.20 -4.17 1.04
C GLU A 72 -1.08 -4.71 1.67
N GLU A 73 -0.96 -5.42 2.79
CA GLU A 73 -2.11 -5.93 3.53
C GLU A 73 -3.01 -4.80 4.03
N ILE A 74 -2.41 -3.73 4.58
CA ILE A 74 -3.16 -2.54 5.02
C ILE A 74 -3.86 -1.87 3.83
N THR A 75 -3.18 -1.74 2.68
CA THR A 75 -3.76 -1.13 1.48
C THR A 75 -4.97 -1.92 1.00
N LEU A 76 -4.87 -3.26 0.95
CA LEU A 76 -5.99 -4.14 0.59
C LEU A 76 -7.17 -3.98 1.53
N TRP A 77 -6.92 -3.94 2.84
CA TRP A 77 -7.98 -3.77 3.83
C TRP A 77 -8.69 -2.41 3.68
N VAL A 78 -7.94 -1.35 3.40
CA VAL A 78 -8.48 -0.01 3.17
C VAL A 78 -9.30 0.04 1.87
N GLU A 79 -8.88 -0.64 0.81
CA GLU A 79 -9.68 -0.79 -0.42
C GLU A 79 -11.02 -1.50 -0.18
N GLU A 80 -11.01 -2.58 0.59
CA GLU A 80 -12.23 -3.31 0.94
C GLU A 80 -13.20 -2.42 1.72
N LEU A 81 -12.68 -1.66 2.69
CA LEU A 81 -13.46 -0.68 3.44
C LEU A 81 -14.05 0.41 2.53
N ALA A 82 -13.27 0.88 1.53
CA ALA A 82 -13.73 1.86 0.54
C ALA A 82 -14.94 1.34 -0.24
N ARG A 83 -14.89 0.08 -0.66
CA ARG A 83 -15.95 -0.59 -1.42
C ARG A 83 -17.20 -0.78 -0.56
N ASP A 84 -17.02 -1.19 0.69
CA ASP A 84 -18.13 -1.37 1.63
C ASP A 84 -18.84 -0.05 1.95
N LEU A 85 -18.08 1.04 2.14
CA LEU A 85 -18.64 2.39 2.33
C LEU A 85 -19.44 2.83 1.11
N THR A 86 -18.91 2.61 -0.09
CA THR A 86 -19.60 2.94 -1.36
C THR A 86 -20.88 2.12 -1.52
N ARG A 87 -20.87 0.84 -1.14
CA ARG A 87 -22.07 -0.02 -1.19
C ARG A 87 -23.13 0.47 -0.21
N LEU A 88 -22.72 0.78 1.03
CA LEU A 88 -23.63 1.29 2.06
C LEU A 88 -24.29 2.59 1.62
N GLU A 89 -23.52 3.52 1.04
CA GLU A 89 -24.04 4.78 0.51
C GLU A 89 -25.12 4.55 -0.57
N LYS A 90 -24.87 3.66 -1.53
CA LYS A 90 -25.86 3.31 -2.56
C LYS A 90 -27.16 2.76 -1.96
N SER A 91 -27.05 1.91 -0.93
CA SER A 91 -28.23 1.36 -0.23
C SER A 91 -29.03 2.46 0.49
N LEU A 92 -28.36 3.37 1.18
CA LEU A 92 -29.00 4.48 1.88
C LEU A 92 -29.69 5.46 0.93
N ILE A 93 -29.06 5.79 -0.20
CA ILE A 93 -29.67 6.64 -1.24
C ILE A 93 -30.93 5.96 -1.80
N ALA A 94 -30.85 4.67 -2.16
CA ALA A 94 -31.98 3.93 -2.69
C ALA A 94 -33.16 3.86 -1.70
N GLU A 95 -32.88 3.71 -0.40
CA GLU A 95 -33.92 3.71 0.64
C GLU A 95 -34.55 5.09 0.82
N ALA A 96 -33.75 6.16 0.81
CA ALA A 96 -34.25 7.53 0.89
C ALA A 96 -35.12 7.92 -0.32
N GLU A 97 -34.72 7.52 -1.53
CA GLU A 97 -35.50 7.72 -2.76
C GLU A 97 -36.79 6.89 -2.76
N GLY A 98 -36.74 5.65 -2.24
CA GLY A 98 -37.91 4.79 -2.10
C GLY A 98 -38.95 5.32 -1.10
N LEU A 99 -38.51 5.95 -0.01
CA LEU A 99 -39.39 6.62 0.96
C LEU A 99 -40.07 7.86 0.37
N HIS A 100 -39.40 8.59 -0.53
CA HIS A 100 -39.96 9.74 -1.23
C HIS A 100 -41.04 9.39 -2.27
N PHE A 101 -41.12 8.13 -2.71
CA PHE A 101 -42.10 7.68 -3.71
C PHE A 101 -43.45 7.27 -3.08
N TRP A 102 -43.50 7.03 -1.76
CA TRP A 102 -44.67 6.53 -1.04
C TRP A 102 -45.22 7.51 0.03
N GLY A 103 -44.66 8.70 0.17
CA GLY A 103 -45.14 9.77 1.06
C GLY A 103 -45.70 10.95 0.28
#